data_AF-A0A7W3MX16-F1
#
_entry.id   AF-A0A7W3MX16-F1
#
_cell.length_a   1.000
_cell.length_b   1.000
_cell.length_c   1.000
_cell.angle_alpha   90.00
_cell.angle_beta   90.00
_cell.angle_gamma   90.00
#
_symmetry.space_group_name_H-M   'P 1'
#
loop_
_entity.id
_entity.type
_entity.pdbx_description
1 polymer ?
#
loop_
_entity_poly.entity_id
_entity_poly.type
_entity_poly.pdbx_seq_one_letter_code
_entity_poly.pdbx_strand_id
1 'polypeptide(L)'
;MNAPKVRVVKVRLSGEGDDAGSVAELLSRLLPELSEGRCQVGEISPAYPNRRGGGARRYFDLYLIEPGPGADATQPGRPSIPQP
;
A
#
# COMPACT_ATOMS: atom_id res chain seq x y z
N MET A 1 25.37 3.16 3.90
CA MET A 1 23.94 3.48 4.08
C MET A 1 23.16 2.38 3.38
N ASN A 2 22.31 1.62 4.07
CA ASN A 2 21.54 0.56 3.45
C ASN A 2 20.35 1.16 2.68
N ALA A 3 20.17 0.73 1.44
CA ALA A 3 19.02 1.12 0.63
C ALA A 3 17.71 0.62 1.28
N PRO A 4 16.58 1.32 1.09
CA PRO A 4 15.27 0.87 1.56
C PRO A 4 14.96 -0.53 1.00
N LYS A 5 14.42 -1.41 1.85
CA LYS A 5 14.00 -2.73 1.41
C LYS A 5 12.59 -2.64 0.84
N VAL A 6 12.43 -3.05 -0.40
CA VAL A 6 11.15 -3.02 -1.12
C VAL A 6 10.61 -4.44 -1.27
N ARG A 7 9.37 -4.66 -0.84
CA ARG A 7 8.60 -5.88 -1.10
C ARG A 7 7.43 -5.57 -2.02
N VAL A 8 7.13 -6.47 -2.95
CA VAL A 8 6.04 -6.30 -3.92
C VAL A 8 4.92 -7.27 -3.58
N VAL A 9 3.69 -6.76 -3.46
CA VAL A 9 2.47 -7.54 -3.29
C VAL A 9 1.56 -7.32 -4.50
N LYS A 10 1.18 -8.39 -5.18
CA LYS A 10 0.20 -8.33 -6.28
C LYS A 10 -1.21 -8.27 -5.68
N VAL A 11 -1.94 -7.18 -5.94
CA VAL A 11 -3.32 -6.99 -5.48
C VAL A 11 -4.28 -7.21 -6.64
N ARG A 12 -5.38 -7.93 -6.38
CA ARG A 12 -6.50 -8.09 -7.31
C ARG A 12 -7.75 -7.46 -6.73
N LEU A 13 -8.30 -6.47 -7.43
CA LEU A 13 -9.61 -5.90 -7.16
C LEU A 13 -10.65 -6.50 -8.11
N SER A 14 -11.88 -6.61 -7.63
CA SER A 14 -13.03 -7.06 -8.41
C SER A 14 -14.23 -6.25 -7.95
N GLY A 15 -14.98 -5.69 -8.89
CA GLY A 15 -16.13 -4.85 -8.60
C GLY A 15 -17.07 -4.78 -9.81
N GLU A 16 -18.25 -4.22 -9.60
CA GLU A 16 -19.19 -3.96 -10.68
C GLU A 16 -18.71 -2.77 -11.53
N GLY A 17 -19.10 -2.73 -12.81
CA GLY A 17 -18.63 -1.70 -13.74
C GLY A 17 -17.11 -1.53 -13.71
N ASP A 18 -16.64 -0.31 -13.47
CA ASP A 18 -15.22 0.03 -13.25
C ASP A 18 -14.94 0.52 -11.81
N ASP A 19 -15.73 0.08 -10.82
CA ASP A 19 -15.49 0.40 -9.41
C ASP A 19 -14.09 -0.06 -8.96
N ALA A 20 -13.64 -1.21 -9.47
CA ALA A 20 -12.29 -1.72 -9.23
C ALA A 20 -11.20 -0.77 -9.75
N GLY A 21 -11.46 -0.05 -10.86
CA GLY A 21 -10.57 0.98 -11.38
C GLY A 21 -10.56 2.21 -10.48
N SER A 22 -11.75 2.71 -10.13
CA SER A 22 -11.91 3.86 -9.23
C SER A 22 -11.23 3.66 -7.88
N VAL A 23 -11.36 2.46 -7.29
CA VAL A 23 -10.67 2.11 -6.04
C VAL A 23 -9.15 2.03 -6.23
N ALA A 24 -8.66 1.43 -7.31
CA ALA A 24 -7.22 1.36 -7.58
C ALA A 24 -6.59 2.76 -7.72
N GLU A 25 -7.27 3.68 -8.43
CA GLU A 25 -6.85 5.07 -8.58
C GLU A 25 -6.94 5.88 -7.29
N LEU A 26 -7.91 5.57 -6.43
CA LEU A 26 -7.99 6.18 -5.11
C LEU A 26 -6.82 5.73 -4.23
N LEU A 27 -6.53 4.42 -4.21
CA LEU A 27 -5.42 3.85 -3.46
C LEU A 27 -4.06 4.38 -3.93
N SER A 28 -3.86 4.58 -5.23
CA SER A 28 -2.59 5.11 -5.74
C SER A 28 -2.30 6.53 -5.27
N ARG A 29 -3.35 7.34 -5.07
CA ARG A 29 -3.24 8.70 -4.56
C ARG A 29 -3.09 8.76 -3.05
N LEU A 30 -3.86 7.97 -2.32
CA LEU A 30 -3.95 8.09 -0.85
C LEU A 30 -2.91 7.27 -0.11
N LEU A 31 -2.49 6.12 -0.62
CA LEU A 31 -1.58 5.23 0.12
C LEU A 31 -0.24 5.87 0.46
N PRO A 32 0.43 6.65 -0.41
CA PRO A 32 1.67 7.32 -0.05
C PRO A 32 1.51 8.26 1.16
N GLU A 33 0.44 9.05 1.20
CA GLU A 33 0.17 9.99 2.30
C GLU A 33 -0.22 9.24 3.59
N LEU A 34 -1.20 8.34 3.51
CA LEU A 34 -1.72 7.61 4.68
C LEU A 34 -0.69 6.65 5.30
N SER A 35 0.31 6.23 4.53
CA SER A 35 1.35 5.32 5.01
C SER A 35 2.66 6.02 5.38
N GLU A 36 2.74 7.35 5.26
CA GLU A 36 3.97 8.12 5.42
C GLU A 36 5.07 7.61 4.46
N GLY A 37 4.71 7.34 3.21
CA GLY A 37 5.61 6.87 2.15
C GLY A 37 6.00 5.39 2.26
N ARG A 38 5.40 4.62 3.18
CA ARG A 38 5.71 3.18 3.35
C ARG A 38 4.97 2.27 2.36
N CYS A 39 3.95 2.79 1.69
CA CYS A 39 3.16 2.08 0.70
C CYS A 39 3.04 2.90 -0.58
N GLN A 40 3.30 2.28 -1.73
CA GLN A 40 3.12 2.89 -3.04
C GLN A 40 2.47 1.91 -4.01
N VAL A 41 1.46 2.38 -4.73
CA VAL A 41 0.86 1.63 -5.83
C VAL A 41 1.72 1.79 -7.08
N GLY A 42 2.02 0.67 -7.73
CA GLY A 42 2.68 0.60 -9.03
C GLY A 42 1.71 0.73 -10.18
N GLU A 43 2.05 0.09 -11.31
CA GLU A 43 1.19 0.10 -12.49
C GLU A 43 -0.16 -0.58 -12.19
N ILE A 44 -1.24 0.12 -12.54
CA ILE A 44 -2.60 -0.42 -12.49
C ILE A 44 -2.92 -0.98 -13.87
N SER A 45 -3.28 -2.26 -13.91
CA SER A 45 -3.60 -2.94 -15.16
C SER A 45 -4.86 -2.37 -15.82
N PRO A 46 -5.03 -2.55 -17.15
CA PRO A 46 -6.32 -2.36 -17.81
C PRO A 46 -7.44 -3.18 -17.15
N ALA A 47 -8.69 -2.80 -17.41
CA ALA A 47 -9.85 -3.55 -16.96
C ALA A 47 -9.90 -4.93 -17.63
N TYR A 48 -10.07 -5.97 -16.82
CA TYR A 48 -10.31 -7.33 -17.30
C TYR A 48 -11.74 -7.75 -17.02
N PRO A 49 -12.53 -8.11 -18.04
CA PRO A 49 -13.90 -8.58 -17.84
C PRO A 49 -13.95 -9.80 -16.92
N ASN A 50 -14.92 -9.83 -16.01
CA ASN A 50 -15.17 -10.98 -15.18
C ASN A 50 -15.85 -12.09 -16.01
N ARG A 51 -15.33 -13.33 -15.98
CA ARG A 51 -15.84 -14.43 -16.80
C ARG A 51 -17.14 -15.08 -16.27
N ARG A 52 -17.49 -14.84 -15.00
CA ARG A 52 -18.58 -15.56 -14.30
C ARG A 52 -19.59 -14.64 -13.59
N GLY A 53 -19.67 -13.38 -14.00
CA GLY A 53 -20.57 -12.40 -13.40
C GLY A 53 -20.42 -11.03 -14.05
N GLY A 54 -21.16 -10.04 -13.54
CA GLY A 54 -20.96 -8.64 -13.92
C GLY A 54 -19.60 -8.10 -13.47
N GLY A 55 -19.20 -6.97 -14.07
CA GLY A 55 -18.09 -6.16 -13.60
C GLY A 55 -16.70 -6.49 -14.16
N ALA A 56 -15.71 -5.78 -13.63
CA ALA A 56 -14.33 -5.83 -14.07
C ALA A 56 -13.36 -6.15 -12.93
N ARG A 57 -12.20 -6.67 -13.32
CA ARG A 57 -11.05 -6.93 -12.45
C ARG A 57 -9.92 -5.99 -12.80
N ARG A 58 -9.20 -5.54 -11.78
CA ARG A 58 -7.97 -4.76 -11.92
C ARG A 58 -6.89 -5.40 -11.06
N TYR A 59 -5.67 -5.34 -11.56
CA TYR A 59 -4.49 -5.74 -10.82
C TYR A 59 -3.59 -4.54 -10.63
N PHE A 60 -2.90 -4.47 -9.51
CA PHE A 60 -1.80 -3.54 -9.34
C PHE A 60 -0.75 -4.12 -8.42
N ASP A 61 0.46 -3.58 -8.53
CA ASP A 61 1.54 -3.84 -7.58
C ASP A 61 1.43 -2.91 -6.39
N LEU A 62 1.54 -3.44 -5.18
CA LEU A 62 1.71 -2.65 -3.97
C LEU A 62 3.14 -2.84 -3.47
N TYR A 63 3.91 -1.77 -3.53
CA TYR A 63 5.25 -1.70 -2.97
C TYR A 63 5.15 -1.36 -1.48
N LEU A 64 5.69 -2.25 -0.64
CA LEU A 64 5.89 -2.04 0.78
C LEU A 64 7.34 -1.63 0.99
N ILE A 65 7.54 -0.42 1.47
CA ILE A 65 8.84 0.22 1.65
C ILE A 65 9.17 0.17 3.14
N GLU A 66 10.11 -0.69 3.50
CA GLU A 66 10.63 -0.75 4.87
C GLU A 66 11.66 0.36 5.06
N PRO A 67 11.53 1.19 6.12
CA PRO A 67 12.59 2.11 6.49
C PRO A 67 13.89 1.34 6.72
N GLY A 68 14.99 1.86 6.18
CA GLY A 68 16.31 1.27 6.39
C GLY A 68 16.65 1.21 7.89
N PRO A 69 17.52 0.27 8.31
CA PRO A 69 18.00 0.22 9.70
C PRO A 69 18.73 1.53 10.01
N GLY A 70 18.05 2.42 10.74
CA GLY A 70 18.50 3.78 11.02
C GLY A 70 17.40 4.85 11.02
N ALA A 71 16.23 4.60 10.42
CA ALA A 71 15.13 5.58 10.43
C ALA A 71 14.33 5.62 11.74
N ASP A 72 14.53 4.64 12.64
CA ASP A 72 13.78 4.48 13.89
C ASP A 72 14.66 4.63 15.16
N ALA A 73 15.76 5.37 15.07
CA ALA A 73 16.68 5.61 16.19
C ALA A 73 16.39 6.94 16.93
N THR A 74 15.16 7.43 16.95
CA THR A 74 14.79 8.56 17.81
C THR A 74 13.35 8.45 18.29
N GLN A 75 13.16 7.72 19.39
CA GLN A 75 12.17 8.13 20.39
C GLN A 75 12.88 8.27 21.74
N PRO A 76 13.06 9.50 22.26
CA PRO A 76 13.72 9.74 23.54
C PRO A 76 12.80 9.32 24.69
N GLY A 77 13.36 8.56 25.64
CA GLY A 77 12.96 8.43 27.05
C GLY A 77 11.46 8.36 27.33
N ARG A 78 10.92 7.14 27.47
CA ARG A 78 9.68 6.94 28.23
C ARG A 78 10.00 7.21 29.72
N PRO A 79 9.40 8.21 30.39
CA PRO A 79 9.61 8.36 31.82
C PRO A 79 8.98 7.17 32.54
N SER A 80 9.78 6.47 33.33
CA SER A 80 9.34 5.40 34.22
C SER A 80 8.42 5.98 35.28
N ILE A 81 7.12 5.69 35.18
CA ILE A 81 6.15 5.96 36.23
C ILE A 81 6.41 4.94 37.36
N PRO A 82 6.64 5.34 38.61
CA PRO A 82 6.76 4.40 39.73
C PRO A 82 5.41 3.72 39.96
N GLN A 83 5.40 2.39 40.09
CA GLN A 83 4.21 1.65 40.51
C GLN A 83 4.11 1.61 42.05
N PRO A 84 2.88 1.64 42.59
CA PRO A 84 2.62 1.65 44.04
C PRO A 84 3.01 0.36 44.74
#